data_AF-A0A134AVR9-F1
#
_entry.id   AF-A0A134AVR9-F1
#
_cell.length_a   1.000
_cell.length_b   1.000
_cell.length_c   1.000
_cell.angle_alpha   90.00
_cell.angle_beta   90.00
_cell.angle_gamma   90.00
#
_symmetry.space_group_name_H-M   'P 1'
#
loop_
_entity.id
_entity.type
_entity.pdbx_description
1 polymer ?
#
loop_
_entity_poly.entity_id
_entity_poly.type
_entity_poly.pdbx_seq_one_letter_code
_entity_poly.pdbx_strand_id
1 'polypeptide(L)'
;MKTFLLASACLLLASGIPLPAVARSTVALASVSPDSMARYQEHGTNASLIGRGFDQALFTFTLPVAVGSTLESVTIDLSGTSRIKDVRQLKLYRTKNKDRFDHRTPGQLVASAPVKRASRIKLDLSPRTTISSDDAFWVVCDVAPSAQEGGEVVSRLSALKTSSYELSALPDAKEHRHGIVLQRSLVWAPGEGGSLHYRIPGVVRLSDGTLVASIDRRKKNVNDLPGDIDVEIKRSIDDGKTWSAPITVARGTPEHGYGDAAMATDGRTIYMVMVGGAGLWHYPSHATHPIQMYFTKSTDGGRTWEPVTNITKSIYRDRFEYGGFFASGNGIITSTGRIIFVAAIRTEEAWGWTR
;
A
#
# COMPACT_ATOMS: atom_id res chain seq x y z
N MET A 1 -44.33 -16.07 -7.44
CA MET A 1 -44.34 -17.46 -7.92
C MET A 1 -42.88 -17.90 -8.10
N LYS A 2 -42.46 -18.91 -7.34
CA LYS A 2 -41.20 -19.68 -7.39
C LYS A 2 -39.85 -19.04 -6.99
N THR A 3 -39.57 -19.27 -5.72
CA THR A 3 -38.31 -19.47 -4.96
C THR A 3 -37.20 -20.22 -5.72
N PHE A 4 -35.93 -19.92 -5.42
CA PHE A 4 -34.82 -20.90 -5.52
C PHE A 4 -33.90 -20.81 -4.30
N LEU A 5 -33.77 -21.95 -3.63
CA LEU A 5 -32.86 -22.26 -2.52
C LEU A 5 -32.17 -23.60 -2.88
N LEU A 6 -30.86 -23.67 -2.63
CA LEU A 6 -29.98 -24.83 -2.37
C LEU A 6 -30.13 -26.14 -3.18
N ALA A 7 -28.99 -26.68 -3.67
CA ALA A 7 -28.26 -27.76 -2.99
C ALA A 7 -27.20 -28.42 -3.92
N SER A 8 -25.95 -28.39 -3.47
CA SER A 8 -24.91 -29.36 -3.84
C SER A 8 -25.02 -30.58 -2.91
N ALA A 9 -24.96 -31.81 -3.46
CA ALA A 9 -24.12 -32.92 -2.98
C ALA A 9 -24.54 -34.28 -3.59
N CYS A 10 -23.51 -35.12 -3.78
CA CYS A 10 -23.48 -36.57 -3.93
C CYS A 10 -23.72 -37.18 -5.33
N LEU A 11 -22.66 -37.81 -5.86
CA LEU A 11 -22.72 -39.22 -6.25
C LEU A 11 -21.33 -39.87 -6.12
N LEU A 12 -21.31 -41.05 -5.51
CA LEU A 12 -20.18 -41.97 -5.33
C LEU A 12 -20.54 -43.30 -6.02
N LEU A 13 -19.52 -44.15 -6.22
CA LEU A 13 -19.46 -45.52 -6.79
C LEU A 13 -18.95 -45.52 -8.25
N ALA A 14 -18.03 -46.37 -8.70
CA ALA A 14 -17.24 -47.45 -8.08
C ALA A 14 -16.10 -47.81 -9.05
N SER A 15 -14.92 -48.18 -8.55
CA SER A 15 -14.01 -49.08 -9.29
C SER A 15 -13.14 -49.85 -8.28
N GLY A 16 -13.26 -51.17 -8.28
CA GLY A 16 -12.60 -52.08 -7.37
C GLY A 16 -11.21 -52.49 -7.86
N ILE A 17 -10.17 -51.92 -7.26
CA ILE A 17 -8.78 -52.38 -7.40
C ILE A 17 -8.18 -52.47 -5.99
N PRO A 18 -7.61 -53.61 -5.56
CA PRO A 18 -6.88 -53.69 -4.30
C PRO A 18 -5.46 -53.13 -4.50
N LEU A 19 -5.03 -52.21 -3.63
CA LEU A 19 -3.66 -51.68 -3.58
C LEU A 19 -2.86 -52.34 -2.43
N PRO A 20 -1.53 -52.47 -2.57
CA PRO A 20 -0.70 -53.31 -1.71
C PRO A 20 -0.46 -52.70 -0.33
N ALA A 21 -0.13 -53.56 0.64
CA ALA A 21 0.18 -53.17 2.01
C ALA A 21 1.42 -52.27 2.07
N VAL A 22 1.23 -51.03 2.53
CA VAL A 22 2.32 -50.08 2.82
C VAL A 22 2.55 -50.04 4.33
N ALA A 23 3.81 -50.26 4.70
CA ALA A 23 4.31 -50.28 6.07
C ALA A 23 3.97 -48.98 6.83
N ARG A 24 3.56 -49.13 8.10
CA ARG A 24 3.34 -48.01 9.02
C ARG A 24 4.67 -47.32 9.31
N SER A 25 4.90 -46.15 8.71
CA SER A 25 5.79 -45.15 9.27
C SER A 25 4.95 -44.17 10.07
N THR A 26 5.13 -44.17 11.39
CA THR A 26 4.58 -43.13 12.26
C THR A 26 5.48 -41.90 12.13
N VAL A 27 5.17 -41.04 11.17
CA VAL A 27 5.55 -39.63 11.28
C VAL A 27 4.65 -39.05 12.35
N ALA A 28 5.24 -38.64 13.47
CA ALA A 28 4.53 -37.85 14.46
C ALA A 28 4.11 -36.54 13.80
N LEU A 29 2.82 -36.44 13.46
CA LEU A 29 2.16 -35.17 13.21
C LEU A 29 2.28 -34.38 14.51
N ALA A 30 3.15 -33.37 14.51
CA ALA A 30 3.11 -32.32 15.52
C ALA A 30 1.68 -31.78 15.49
N SER A 31 0.94 -32.03 16.57
CA SER A 31 -0.43 -31.57 16.73
C SER A 31 -0.42 -30.06 16.78
N VAL A 32 -0.78 -29.42 15.66
CA VAL A 32 -1.27 -28.05 15.67
C VAL A 32 -2.49 -28.04 16.58
N SER A 33 -2.38 -27.38 17.74
CA SER A 33 -3.52 -27.14 18.61
C SER A 33 -4.57 -26.34 17.82
N PRO A 34 -5.78 -26.87 17.61
CA PRO A 34 -6.85 -26.18 16.87
C PRO A 34 -7.30 -24.84 17.49
N ASP A 35 -6.74 -24.46 18.65
CA ASP A 35 -7.24 -23.39 19.51
C ASP A 35 -6.42 -22.09 19.45
N SER A 36 -5.28 -22.06 18.75
CA SER A 36 -4.41 -20.86 18.71
C SER A 36 -4.99 -19.73 17.84
N MET A 37 -5.48 -20.05 16.64
CA MET A 37 -6.14 -19.12 15.71
C MET A 37 -7.44 -18.51 16.29
N ALA A 38 -8.09 -19.22 17.22
CA ALA A 38 -9.25 -18.68 17.94
C ALA A 38 -8.86 -17.58 18.94
N ARG A 39 -7.57 -17.47 19.30
CA ARG A 39 -7.06 -16.56 20.33
C ARG A 39 -6.37 -15.32 19.77
N TYR A 40 -5.93 -15.34 18.51
CA TYR A 40 -5.34 -14.19 17.81
C TYR A 40 -5.44 -14.34 16.29
N GLN A 41 -5.34 -13.22 15.56
CA GLN A 41 -5.29 -13.22 14.10
C GLN A 41 -4.15 -12.32 13.60
N GLU A 42 -3.28 -12.86 12.73
CA GLU A 42 -2.14 -12.14 12.14
C GLU A 42 -2.38 -11.71 10.69
N HIS A 43 -1.93 -10.50 10.38
CA HIS A 43 -1.92 -9.92 9.05
C HIS A 43 -0.56 -9.29 8.75
N GLY A 44 0.01 -9.61 7.59
CA GLY A 44 1.23 -8.98 7.11
C GLY A 44 0.98 -7.55 6.63
N THR A 45 2.06 -6.80 6.39
CA THR A 45 1.97 -5.53 5.66
C THR A 45 1.73 -5.77 4.17
N ASN A 46 1.16 -4.78 3.49
CA ASN A 46 1.07 -4.76 2.02
C ASN A 46 2.42 -4.42 1.34
N ALA A 47 3.54 -4.51 2.07
CA ALA A 47 4.87 -4.14 1.60
C ALA A 47 5.88 -5.22 1.96
N SER A 48 6.65 -5.69 0.97
CA SER A 48 7.75 -6.64 1.16
C SER A 48 9.09 -5.96 1.47
N LEU A 49 9.12 -4.63 1.49
CA LEU A 49 10.34 -3.84 1.70
C LEU A 49 10.19 -2.92 2.90
N ILE A 50 11.28 -2.73 3.64
CA ILE A 50 11.44 -1.76 4.73
C ILE A 50 12.70 -0.93 4.51
N GLY A 51 12.69 0.32 4.98
CA GLY A 51 13.85 1.21 4.88
C GLY A 51 14.75 1.15 6.11
N ARG A 52 15.91 1.78 6.02
CA ARG A 52 16.69 2.15 7.21
C ARG A 52 15.95 3.22 8.01
N GLY A 53 16.22 3.27 9.32
CA GLY A 53 15.65 4.27 10.20
C GLY A 53 14.53 3.73 11.07
N PHE A 54 13.62 4.62 11.47
CA PHE A 54 12.65 4.32 12.51
C PHE A 54 11.34 3.76 11.96
N ASP A 55 10.61 3.07 12.82
CA ASP A 55 9.19 2.78 12.67
C ASP A 55 8.79 2.02 11.39
N GLN A 56 9.60 1.04 11.02
CA GLN A 56 9.33 0.13 9.91
C GLN A 56 8.40 -1.01 10.34
N ALA A 57 7.16 -0.97 9.86
CA ALA A 57 6.16 -1.98 10.17
C ALA A 57 6.53 -3.35 9.60
N LEU A 58 6.40 -4.39 10.43
CA LEU A 58 6.63 -5.78 10.05
C LEU A 58 5.29 -6.49 9.82
N PHE A 59 4.42 -6.49 10.83
CA PHE A 59 3.10 -7.10 10.75
C PHE A 59 2.19 -6.57 11.86
N THR A 60 0.92 -6.95 11.80
CA THR A 60 -0.06 -6.68 12.85
C THR A 60 -0.74 -7.95 13.30
N PHE A 61 -1.23 -7.94 14.54
CA PHE A 61 -2.17 -8.95 15.01
C PHE A 61 -3.33 -8.32 15.79
N THR A 62 -4.45 -9.04 15.85
CA THR A 62 -5.61 -8.69 16.65
C THR A 62 -5.90 -9.79 17.65
N LEU A 63 -6.59 -9.43 18.74
CA LEU A 63 -6.99 -10.35 19.80
C LEU A 63 -8.51 -10.25 19.97
N PRO A 64 -9.27 -11.36 20.02
CA PRO A 64 -10.68 -11.29 20.35
C PRO A 64 -10.86 -10.84 21.81
N VAL A 65 -11.82 -9.95 22.07
CA VAL A 65 -12.05 -9.37 23.41
C VAL A 65 -12.36 -10.43 24.47
N ALA A 66 -13.05 -11.50 24.06
CA ALA A 66 -13.42 -12.60 24.92
C ALA A 66 -12.22 -13.36 25.50
N VAL A 67 -11.02 -13.18 24.94
CA VAL A 67 -9.84 -13.94 25.32
C VAL A 67 -9.02 -13.23 26.42
N GLY A 68 -9.49 -12.13 27.00
CA GLY A 68 -8.92 -11.57 28.23
C GLY A 68 -8.88 -10.05 28.23
N SER A 69 -8.83 -9.48 29.43
CA SER A 69 -9.04 -8.04 29.60
C SER A 69 -7.80 -7.20 29.28
N THR A 70 -6.59 -7.71 29.51
CA THR A 70 -5.36 -6.94 29.26
C THR A 70 -4.27 -7.77 28.57
N LEU A 71 -3.53 -7.14 27.65
CA LEU A 71 -2.29 -7.66 27.08
C LEU A 71 -1.13 -7.32 28.02
N GLU A 72 -0.37 -8.34 28.42
CA GLU A 72 0.73 -8.22 29.38
C GLU A 72 2.10 -8.28 28.72
N SER A 73 2.30 -9.21 27.77
CA SER A 73 3.54 -9.29 27.01
C SER A 73 3.36 -10.00 25.67
N VAL A 74 4.26 -9.74 24.73
CA VAL A 74 4.42 -10.51 23.50
C VAL A 74 5.90 -10.81 23.27
N THR A 75 6.21 -11.92 22.61
CA THR A 75 7.58 -12.26 22.22
C THR A 75 7.68 -12.39 20.73
N ILE A 76 8.59 -11.63 20.12
CA ILE A 76 8.86 -11.65 18.69
C ILE A 76 10.13 -12.46 18.46
N ASP A 77 10.07 -13.43 17.56
CA ASP A 77 11.21 -14.21 17.12
C ASP A 77 11.73 -13.67 15.80
N LEU A 78 12.99 -13.23 15.80
CA LEU A 78 13.70 -12.67 14.65
C LEU A 78 14.61 -13.70 13.96
N SER A 79 14.51 -14.97 14.32
CA SER A 79 15.32 -16.04 13.71
C SER A 79 15.08 -16.09 12.20
N GLY A 80 16.17 -16.13 11.44
CA GLY A 80 16.16 -16.01 9.98
C GLY A 80 16.50 -14.61 9.45
N THR A 81 16.47 -13.57 10.30
CA THR A 81 16.97 -12.23 9.95
C THR A 81 18.45 -12.33 9.55
N SER A 82 18.83 -11.73 8.41
CA SER A 82 20.18 -11.90 7.85
C SER A 82 21.27 -11.49 8.83
N ARG A 83 21.05 -10.38 9.56
CA ARG A 83 21.94 -9.85 10.59
C ARG A 83 21.11 -9.25 11.71
N ILE A 84 21.06 -9.92 12.86
CA ILE A 84 20.28 -9.45 14.03
C ILE A 84 20.63 -8.02 14.44
N LYS A 85 21.92 -7.63 14.36
CA LYS A 85 22.37 -6.26 14.68
C LYS A 85 21.80 -5.16 13.76
N ASP A 86 21.21 -5.53 12.62
CA ASP A 86 20.57 -4.57 11.71
C ASP A 86 19.19 -4.16 12.23
N VAL A 87 18.56 -4.96 13.09
CA VAL A 87 17.39 -4.57 13.87
C VAL A 87 17.88 -3.98 15.19
N ARG A 88 17.55 -2.71 15.48
CA ARG A 88 18.00 -2.00 16.69
C ARG A 88 16.99 -2.09 17.83
N GLN A 89 15.71 -2.01 17.49
CA GLN A 89 14.63 -1.94 18.46
C GLN A 89 13.38 -2.57 17.86
N LEU A 90 12.59 -3.25 18.71
CA LEU A 90 11.21 -3.59 18.42
C LEU A 90 10.28 -2.71 19.24
N LYS A 91 9.17 -2.33 18.63
CA LYS A 91 8.11 -1.51 19.20
C LYS A 91 6.77 -2.20 18.92
N LEU A 92 5.86 -2.08 19.88
CA LEU A 92 4.48 -2.52 19.75
C LEU A 92 3.58 -1.30 19.85
N TYR A 93 2.85 -1.01 18.78
CA TYR A 93 1.87 0.07 18.76
C TYR A 93 0.45 -0.49 18.75
N ARG A 94 -0.41 0.06 19.61
CA ARG A 94 -1.85 -0.17 19.56
C ARG A 94 -2.51 0.90 18.69
N THR A 95 -3.25 0.45 17.68
CA THR A 95 -3.99 1.33 16.76
C THR A 95 -5.42 0.83 16.58
N LYS A 96 -6.25 1.63 15.91
CA LYS A 96 -7.57 1.21 15.40
C LYS A 96 -7.54 0.81 13.92
N ASN A 97 -6.38 0.99 13.26
CA ASN A 97 -6.21 0.66 11.86
C ASN A 97 -5.62 -0.74 11.73
N LYS A 98 -6.47 -1.68 11.29
CA LYS A 98 -6.13 -3.10 11.12
C LYS A 98 -5.45 -3.40 9.79
N ASP A 99 -5.47 -2.46 8.85
CA ASP A 99 -5.07 -2.67 7.47
C ASP A 99 -3.65 -2.14 7.18
N ARG A 100 -3.27 -1.01 7.80
CA ARG A 100 -1.95 -0.40 7.58
C ARG A 100 -1.43 0.34 8.81
N PHE A 101 -0.10 0.42 8.89
CA PHE A 101 0.60 1.25 9.85
C PHE A 101 1.02 2.57 9.22
N ASP A 102 0.62 3.69 9.84
CA ASP A 102 1.07 5.02 9.48
C ASP A 102 1.99 5.57 10.58
N HIS A 103 3.30 5.61 10.32
CA HIS A 103 4.30 6.07 11.28
C HIS A 103 4.14 7.56 11.64
N ARG A 104 3.39 8.35 10.87
CA ARG A 104 3.11 9.77 11.15
C ARG A 104 2.02 9.92 12.22
N THR A 105 1.17 8.90 12.36
CA THR A 105 0.13 8.79 13.39
C THR A 105 0.11 7.36 13.93
N PRO A 106 1.18 6.91 14.62
CA PRO A 106 1.43 5.49 14.88
C PRO A 106 0.51 4.87 15.95
N GLY A 107 -0.40 5.64 16.53
CA GLY A 107 -1.24 5.22 17.66
C GLY A 107 -0.48 5.25 18.98
N GLN A 108 -0.90 4.40 19.92
CA GLN A 108 -0.30 4.34 21.26
C GLN A 108 0.87 3.37 21.28
N LEU A 109 2.08 3.81 21.62
CA LEU A 109 3.19 2.91 21.93
C LEU A 109 2.88 2.20 23.26
N VAL A 110 2.78 0.88 23.25
CA VAL A 110 2.43 0.08 24.44
C VAL A 110 3.58 -0.76 24.97
N ALA A 111 4.58 -1.07 24.14
CA ALA A 111 5.83 -1.69 24.57
C ALA A 111 6.96 -1.40 23.59
N SER A 112 8.20 -1.48 24.08
CA SER A 112 9.39 -1.47 23.24
C SER A 112 10.54 -2.22 23.92
N ALA A 113 11.45 -2.79 23.13
CA ALA A 113 12.66 -3.43 23.63
C ALA A 113 13.80 -3.31 22.62
N PRO A 114 15.04 -3.05 23.09
CA PRO A 114 16.21 -3.06 22.22
C PRO A 114 16.52 -4.48 21.76
N VAL A 115 16.92 -4.62 20.50
CA VAL A 115 17.41 -5.88 19.94
C VAL A 115 18.93 -5.88 20.09
N LYS A 116 19.43 -6.82 20.89
CA LYS A 116 20.86 -6.98 21.18
C LYS A 116 21.44 -8.15 20.39
N ARG A 117 21.64 -9.29 21.04
CA ARG A 117 22.20 -10.53 20.44
C ARG A 117 21.17 -11.66 20.32
N ALA A 118 20.13 -11.63 21.13
CA ALA A 118 19.08 -12.65 21.10
C ALA A 118 18.17 -12.43 19.88
N SER A 119 17.70 -13.53 19.27
CA SER A 119 16.67 -13.48 18.22
C SER A 119 15.26 -13.40 18.81
N ARG A 120 15.03 -13.93 20.00
CA ARG A 120 13.74 -13.86 20.70
C ARG A 120 13.71 -12.66 21.63
N ILE A 121 12.81 -11.72 21.35
CA ILE A 121 12.72 -10.44 22.02
C ILE A 121 11.34 -10.34 22.69
N LYS A 122 11.33 -10.31 24.02
CA LYS A 122 10.12 -10.10 24.80
C LYS A 122 9.84 -8.60 24.94
N LEU A 123 8.61 -8.22 24.64
CA LEU A 123 8.04 -6.90 24.81
C LEU A 123 7.07 -6.98 25.98
N ASP A 124 7.50 -6.52 27.16
CA ASP A 124 6.67 -6.42 28.36
C ASP A 124 5.90 -5.08 28.33
N LEU A 125 4.57 -5.14 28.50
CA LEU A 125 3.70 -3.97 28.48
C LEU A 125 3.57 -3.41 29.89
N SER A 126 4.03 -2.18 30.09
CA SER A 126 3.91 -1.44 31.36
C SER A 126 3.48 0.01 31.09
N PRO A 127 2.22 0.39 31.41
CA PRO A 127 1.20 -0.45 32.05
C PRO A 127 0.65 -1.53 31.10
N ARG A 128 0.05 -2.57 31.69
CA ARG A 128 -0.72 -3.58 30.93
C ARG A 128 -1.82 -2.87 30.14
N THR A 129 -2.08 -3.34 28.92
CA THR A 129 -2.97 -2.63 28.00
C THR A 129 -4.31 -3.33 27.89
N THR A 130 -5.40 -2.64 28.23
CA THR A 130 -6.77 -3.17 28.07
C THR A 130 -7.11 -3.38 26.60
N ILE A 131 -7.57 -4.58 26.25
CA ILE A 131 -7.89 -4.98 24.87
C ILE A 131 -9.35 -4.63 24.52
N SER A 132 -9.57 -4.20 23.28
CA SER A 132 -10.88 -3.94 22.65
C SER A 132 -10.93 -4.62 21.27
N SER A 133 -12.13 -4.90 20.77
CA SER A 133 -12.38 -5.60 19.49
C SER A 133 -11.83 -4.83 18.30
N ASP A 134 -11.64 -3.53 18.46
CA ASP A 134 -11.18 -2.63 17.41
C ASP A 134 -9.67 -2.44 17.43
N ASP A 135 -8.97 -3.05 18.39
CA ASP A 135 -7.53 -2.92 18.49
C ASP A 135 -6.79 -3.75 17.44
N ALA A 136 -5.77 -3.12 16.86
CA ALA A 136 -4.69 -3.77 16.15
C ALA A 136 -3.38 -3.50 16.89
N PHE A 137 -2.54 -4.52 17.01
CA PHE A 137 -1.22 -4.41 17.61
C PHE A 137 -0.16 -4.58 16.52
N TRP A 138 0.44 -3.45 16.13
CA TRP A 138 1.47 -3.39 15.10
C TRP A 138 2.85 -3.65 15.69
N VAL A 139 3.52 -4.68 15.18
CA VAL A 139 4.93 -4.97 15.45
C VAL A 139 5.77 -4.18 14.45
N VAL A 140 6.63 -3.34 15.00
CA VAL A 140 7.39 -2.33 14.27
C VAL A 140 8.85 -2.41 14.70
N CYS A 141 9.77 -2.18 13.78
CA CYS A 141 11.20 -2.18 14.08
C CYS A 141 11.91 -0.89 13.68
N ASP A 142 13.01 -0.61 14.36
CA ASP A 142 14.00 0.36 13.91
C ASP A 142 15.16 -0.39 13.25
N VAL A 143 15.48 0.00 12.01
CA VAL A 143 16.54 -0.60 11.21
C VAL A 143 17.78 0.29 11.26
N ALA A 144 18.95 -0.33 11.48
CA ALA A 144 20.22 0.37 11.61
C ALA A 144 20.58 1.15 10.34
N PRO A 145 21.16 2.37 10.47
CA PRO A 145 21.68 3.11 9.32
C PRO A 145 22.76 2.35 8.53
N SER A 146 23.46 1.42 9.19
CA SER A 146 24.50 0.56 8.60
C SER A 146 23.98 -0.77 8.07
N ALA A 147 22.66 -1.01 8.09
CA ALA A 147 22.05 -2.20 7.53
C ALA A 147 22.29 -2.26 6.02
N GLN A 148 22.67 -3.42 5.50
CA GLN A 148 22.98 -3.57 4.09
C GLN A 148 21.69 -3.66 3.27
N GLU A 149 21.67 -2.98 2.13
CA GLU A 149 20.57 -3.15 1.17
C GLU A 149 20.56 -4.60 0.66
N GLY A 150 19.37 -5.18 0.52
CA GLY A 150 19.18 -6.60 0.22
C GLY A 150 19.27 -7.53 1.42
N GLY A 151 19.65 -7.05 2.60
CA GLY A 151 19.47 -7.80 3.85
C GLY A 151 17.99 -8.00 4.17
N GLU A 152 17.65 -8.98 4.99
CA GLU A 152 16.25 -9.27 5.36
C GLU A 152 16.02 -9.18 6.87
N VAL A 153 14.86 -8.66 7.25
CA VAL A 153 14.26 -8.85 8.56
C VAL A 153 13.19 -9.92 8.46
N VAL A 154 13.36 -10.98 9.26
CA VAL A 154 12.39 -12.07 9.39
C VAL A 154 11.81 -11.99 10.79
N SER A 155 10.48 -12.05 10.90
CA SER A 155 9.81 -11.92 12.20
C SER A 155 8.60 -12.85 12.33
N ARG A 156 8.35 -13.31 13.56
CA ARG A 156 7.20 -14.13 13.95
C ARG A 156 6.70 -13.74 15.33
N LEU A 157 5.38 -13.74 15.54
CA LEU A 157 4.84 -13.75 16.90
C LEU A 157 5.05 -15.15 17.50
N SER A 158 5.87 -15.25 18.55
CA SER A 158 6.31 -16.56 19.07
C SER A 158 5.73 -16.95 20.42
N ALA A 159 5.26 -15.97 21.18
CA ALA A 159 4.52 -16.15 22.43
C ALA A 159 3.72 -14.89 22.75
N LEU A 160 2.62 -15.02 23.48
CA LEU A 160 1.85 -13.89 24.02
C LEU A 160 1.23 -14.23 25.37
N LYS A 161 1.04 -13.22 26.21
CA LYS A 161 0.40 -13.35 27.52
C LYS A 161 -0.65 -12.28 27.71
N THR A 162 -1.86 -12.70 28.07
CA THR A 162 -2.93 -11.83 28.54
C THR A 162 -3.20 -12.09 30.02
N SER A 163 -4.09 -11.31 30.61
CA SER A 163 -4.59 -11.55 31.98
C SER A 163 -5.35 -12.88 32.14
N SER A 164 -5.81 -13.49 31.04
CA SER A 164 -6.71 -14.66 31.09
C SER A 164 -6.06 -15.93 30.56
N TYR A 165 -5.01 -15.83 29.73
CA TYR A 165 -4.29 -16.99 29.21
C TYR A 165 -2.86 -16.62 28.81
N GLU A 166 -2.03 -17.64 28.66
CA GLU A 166 -0.68 -17.53 28.11
C GLU A 166 -0.52 -18.54 26.98
N LEU A 167 0.04 -18.09 25.85
CA LEU A 167 0.53 -18.94 24.77
C LEU A 167 2.06 -18.84 24.78
N SER A 168 2.71 -19.77 25.48
CA SER A 168 4.18 -19.75 25.63
C SER A 168 4.93 -20.19 24.36
N ALA A 169 4.23 -20.76 23.38
CA ALA A 169 4.75 -21.09 22.05
C ALA A 169 3.65 -20.98 20.99
N LEU A 170 4.00 -20.47 19.81
CA LEU A 170 3.13 -20.34 18.64
C LEU A 170 3.82 -20.94 17.40
N PRO A 171 3.85 -22.28 17.27
CA PRO A 171 4.57 -22.94 16.16
C PRO A 171 3.98 -22.63 14.78
N ASP A 172 2.68 -22.31 14.72
CA ASP A 172 1.94 -22.03 13.49
C ASP A 172 1.86 -20.55 13.13
N ALA A 173 2.57 -19.69 13.88
CA ALA A 173 2.60 -18.26 13.60
C ALA A 173 3.21 -17.97 12.23
N LYS A 174 2.65 -16.97 11.55
CA LYS A 174 3.10 -16.62 10.20
C LYS A 174 4.51 -16.04 10.24
N GLU A 175 5.34 -16.48 9.29
CA GLU A 175 6.62 -15.82 9.03
C GLU A 175 6.38 -14.57 8.17
N HIS A 176 6.88 -13.43 8.65
CA HIS A 176 6.86 -12.17 7.94
C HIS A 176 8.30 -11.81 7.52
N ARG A 177 8.50 -11.58 6.21
CA ARG A 177 9.80 -11.26 5.61
C ARG A 177 9.78 -9.90 4.96
N HIS A 178 10.81 -9.10 5.24
CA HIS A 178 10.99 -7.77 4.67
C HIS A 178 12.42 -7.55 4.22
N GLY A 179 12.60 -7.25 2.93
CA GLY A 179 13.88 -6.81 2.38
C GLY A 179 14.21 -5.39 2.84
N ILE A 180 15.46 -5.16 3.25
CA ILE A 180 15.98 -3.86 3.65
C ILE A 180 16.42 -3.12 2.40
N VAL A 181 15.85 -1.94 2.17
CA VAL A 181 16.31 -0.95 1.19
C VAL A 181 16.92 0.25 1.89
N LEU A 182 17.60 1.12 1.13
CA LEU A 182 18.23 2.31 1.71
C LEU A 182 17.23 3.19 2.46
N GLN A 183 16.02 3.34 1.91
CA GLN A 183 14.97 4.18 2.48
C GLN A 183 13.59 3.74 2.01
N ARG A 184 12.60 3.91 2.89
CA ARG A 184 11.19 3.74 2.57
C ARG A 184 10.38 4.79 3.31
N SER A 185 9.52 5.49 2.57
CA SER A 185 8.69 6.56 3.12
C SER A 185 7.26 6.41 2.66
N LEU A 186 6.31 6.61 3.57
CA LEU A 186 4.88 6.69 3.27
C LEU A 186 4.56 8.11 2.80
N VAL A 187 4.17 8.28 1.53
CA VAL A 187 3.93 9.61 0.94
C VAL A 187 2.47 10.04 1.11
N TRP A 188 1.51 9.16 0.79
CA TRP A 188 0.09 9.34 1.04
C TRP A 188 -0.52 8.09 1.66
N ALA A 189 -1.54 8.27 2.50
CA ALA A 189 -2.33 7.19 3.06
C ALA A 189 -3.84 7.49 2.97
N PRO A 190 -4.70 6.49 2.76
CA PRO A 190 -6.15 6.64 2.91
C PRO A 190 -6.56 7.31 4.22
N GLY A 191 -7.56 8.19 4.14
CA GLY A 191 -8.02 9.07 5.22
C GLY A 191 -7.27 10.40 5.28
N GLU A 192 -6.02 10.46 4.79
CA GLU A 192 -5.25 11.70 4.74
C GLU A 192 -5.97 12.74 3.87
N GLY A 193 -6.03 13.99 4.35
CA GLY A 193 -6.73 15.07 3.64
C GLY A 193 -8.21 14.77 3.38
N GLY A 194 -8.84 13.85 4.12
CA GLY A 194 -10.24 13.46 3.91
C GLY A 194 -10.50 12.65 2.64
N SER A 195 -9.46 12.11 1.98
CA SER A 195 -9.62 11.24 0.81
C SER A 195 -9.56 9.78 1.19
N LEU A 196 -10.52 8.99 0.70
CA LEU A 196 -10.58 7.56 0.99
C LEU A 196 -9.56 6.74 0.18
N HIS A 197 -9.10 7.23 -0.98
CA HIS A 197 -8.19 6.47 -1.84
C HIS A 197 -7.20 7.38 -2.56
N TYR A 198 -5.98 6.86 -2.75
CA TYR A 198 -4.91 7.49 -3.51
C TYR A 198 -4.40 6.52 -4.57
N ARG A 199 -4.28 6.94 -5.82
CA ARG A 199 -3.85 6.10 -6.94
C ARG A 199 -3.00 6.88 -7.95
N ILE A 200 -2.39 6.16 -8.88
CA ILE A 200 -1.72 6.72 -10.05
C ILE A 200 -0.50 7.60 -9.68
N PRO A 201 0.55 7.00 -9.11
CA PRO A 201 1.73 7.75 -8.70
C PRO A 201 2.60 8.17 -9.90
N GLY A 202 3.10 9.40 -9.87
CA GLY A 202 4.21 9.88 -10.70
C GLY A 202 5.31 10.47 -9.81
N VAL A 203 6.56 10.49 -10.28
CA VAL A 203 7.67 11.09 -9.53
C VAL A 203 8.77 11.59 -10.45
N VAL A 204 9.19 12.84 -10.24
CA VAL A 204 10.32 13.46 -10.92
C VAL A 204 11.34 13.98 -9.90
N ARG A 205 12.60 14.11 -10.34
CA ARG A 205 13.68 14.71 -9.56
C ARG A 205 14.23 15.93 -10.30
N LEU A 206 14.32 17.05 -9.59
CA LEU A 206 14.89 18.30 -10.09
C LEU A 206 16.41 18.31 -9.93
N SER A 207 17.09 19.23 -10.64
CA SER A 207 18.55 19.39 -10.61
C SER A 207 19.07 19.78 -9.23
N ASP A 208 18.26 20.42 -8.38
CA ASP A 208 18.60 20.74 -7.00
C ASP A 208 18.40 19.56 -6.02
N GLY A 209 18.01 18.39 -6.54
CA GLY A 209 17.75 17.19 -5.76
C GLY A 209 16.31 17.05 -5.25
N THR A 210 15.47 18.09 -5.38
CA THR A 210 14.06 18.04 -4.97
C THR A 210 13.33 16.92 -5.69
N LEU A 211 12.62 16.07 -4.94
CA LEU A 211 11.65 15.13 -5.48
C LEU A 211 10.26 15.78 -5.50
N VAL A 212 9.53 15.60 -6.59
CA VAL A 212 8.12 15.96 -6.70
C VAL A 212 7.35 14.72 -7.10
N ALA A 213 6.47 14.25 -6.22
CA ALA A 213 5.58 13.13 -6.48
C ALA A 213 4.17 13.66 -6.78
N SER A 214 3.46 13.03 -7.70
CA SER A 214 2.05 13.30 -8.03
C SER A 214 1.18 12.10 -7.71
N ILE A 215 -0.10 12.34 -7.44
CA ILE A 215 -1.10 11.30 -7.15
C ILE A 215 -2.51 11.78 -7.51
N ASP A 216 -3.39 10.85 -7.86
CA ASP A 216 -4.83 11.06 -7.80
C ASP A 216 -5.30 11.01 -6.34
N ARG A 217 -5.94 12.07 -5.87
CA ARG A 217 -6.68 12.09 -4.60
C ARG A 217 -8.16 11.83 -4.87
N ARG A 218 -8.57 10.57 -4.70
CA ARG A 218 -9.94 10.11 -4.98
C ARG A 218 -10.77 10.20 -3.71
N LYS A 219 -11.64 11.21 -3.63
CA LYS A 219 -12.21 11.62 -2.34
C LYS A 219 -13.20 10.61 -1.76
N LYS A 220 -14.04 10.01 -2.61
CA LYS A 220 -15.22 9.23 -2.18
C LYS A 220 -15.16 7.73 -2.45
N ASN A 221 -14.47 7.28 -3.50
CA ASN A 221 -14.39 5.87 -3.87
C ASN A 221 -13.11 5.59 -4.66
N VAL A 222 -12.86 4.32 -4.98
CA VAL A 222 -11.63 3.86 -5.65
C VAL A 222 -11.70 3.98 -7.19
N ASN A 223 -12.88 4.28 -7.74
CA ASN A 223 -13.16 4.19 -9.16
C ASN A 223 -12.34 5.18 -9.98
N ASP A 224 -12.18 4.88 -11.27
CA ASP A 224 -11.56 5.79 -12.24
C ASP A 224 -12.52 6.94 -12.59
N LEU A 225 -12.03 7.92 -13.37
CA LEU A 225 -12.88 8.99 -13.91
C LEU A 225 -14.09 8.41 -14.68
N PRO A 226 -15.25 9.08 -14.65
CA PRO A 226 -15.54 10.36 -14.00
C PRO A 226 -15.68 10.21 -12.47
N GLY A 227 -15.33 11.25 -11.73
CA GLY A 227 -15.49 11.29 -10.27
C GLY A 227 -14.79 12.47 -9.61
N ASP A 228 -15.07 12.68 -8.33
CA ASP A 228 -14.46 13.76 -7.54
C ASP A 228 -13.00 13.43 -7.19
N ILE A 229 -12.12 13.69 -8.16
CA ILE A 229 -10.68 13.38 -8.13
C ILE A 229 -9.88 14.67 -8.34
N ASP A 230 -9.00 14.96 -7.38
CA ASP A 230 -7.97 15.98 -7.53
C ASP A 230 -6.67 15.34 -8.04
N VAL A 231 -5.87 16.10 -8.78
CA VAL A 231 -4.44 15.82 -8.96
C VAL A 231 -3.66 16.63 -7.94
N GLU A 232 -2.94 15.95 -7.05
CA GLU A 232 -2.11 16.56 -6.04
C GLU A 232 -0.64 16.21 -6.22
N ILE A 233 0.24 17.07 -5.71
CA ILE A 233 1.66 16.78 -5.57
C ILE A 233 2.13 16.93 -4.12
N LYS A 234 3.22 16.26 -3.79
CA LYS A 234 4.04 16.53 -2.62
C LYS A 234 5.50 16.67 -3.03
N ARG A 235 6.24 17.45 -2.25
CA ARG A 235 7.65 17.75 -2.50
C ARG A 235 8.51 17.20 -1.37
N SER A 236 9.70 16.72 -1.69
CA SER A 236 10.74 16.39 -0.71
C SER A 236 12.05 17.06 -1.12
N ILE A 237 12.74 17.64 -0.13
CA ILE A 237 14.04 18.31 -0.30
C ILE A 237 15.16 17.55 0.44
N ASP A 238 14.88 16.33 0.89
CA ASP A 238 15.77 15.50 1.71
C ASP A 238 15.80 14.05 1.23
N ASP A 239 15.79 13.87 -0.11
CA ASP A 239 15.80 12.59 -0.81
C ASP A 239 14.64 11.65 -0.42
N GLY A 240 13.47 12.22 -0.13
CA GLY A 240 12.24 11.49 0.13
C GLY A 240 12.03 11.09 1.59
N LYS A 241 12.84 11.59 2.54
CA LYS A 241 12.70 11.27 3.98
C LYS A 241 11.45 11.93 4.55
N THR A 242 11.28 13.21 4.24
CA THR A 242 10.10 13.99 4.61
C THR A 242 9.44 14.58 3.38
N TRP A 243 8.13 14.80 3.46
CA TRP A 243 7.32 15.29 2.36
C TRP A 243 6.49 16.48 2.83
N SER A 244 6.34 17.48 1.97
CA SER A 244 5.52 18.67 2.23
C SER A 244 4.05 18.31 2.47
N ALA A 245 3.28 19.28 2.94
CA ALA A 245 1.83 19.24 2.78
C ALA A 245 1.47 19.10 1.28
N PRO A 246 0.34 18.44 0.95
CA PRO A 246 -0.09 18.29 -0.43
C PRO A 246 -0.42 19.65 -1.06
N ILE A 247 -0.08 19.79 -2.34
CA ILE A 247 -0.43 20.94 -3.18
C ILE A 247 -1.36 20.44 -4.28
N THR A 248 -2.59 20.94 -4.34
CA THR A 248 -3.55 20.59 -5.39
C THR A 248 -3.20 21.30 -6.69
N VAL A 249 -2.83 20.55 -7.72
CA VAL A 249 -2.52 21.08 -9.06
C VAL A 249 -3.80 21.26 -9.87
N ALA A 250 -4.71 20.28 -9.80
CA ALA A 250 -6.03 20.35 -10.42
C ALA A 250 -7.08 19.87 -9.41
N ARG A 251 -8.08 20.72 -9.14
CA ARG A 251 -9.13 20.43 -8.17
C ARG A 251 -10.36 19.89 -8.89
N GLY A 252 -10.75 18.66 -8.57
CA GLY A 252 -11.98 18.05 -9.05
C GLY A 252 -13.20 18.44 -8.23
N THR A 253 -14.36 18.22 -8.84
CA THR A 253 -15.70 18.25 -8.23
C THR A 253 -16.44 16.95 -8.55
N PRO A 254 -17.59 16.65 -7.92
CA PRO A 254 -18.41 15.49 -8.28
C PRO A 254 -18.80 15.43 -9.76
N GLU A 255 -18.91 16.59 -10.42
CA GLU A 255 -19.29 16.71 -11.83
C GLU A 255 -18.09 16.64 -12.78
N HIS A 256 -16.89 16.97 -12.30
CA HIS A 256 -15.70 17.03 -13.13
C HIS A 256 -14.42 16.78 -12.33
N GLY A 257 -13.81 15.61 -12.52
CA GLY A 257 -12.53 15.26 -11.93
C GLY A 257 -11.35 15.42 -12.88
N TYR A 258 -10.15 15.38 -12.29
CA TYR A 258 -8.87 15.31 -12.99
C TYR A 258 -8.07 14.11 -12.46
N GLY A 259 -7.33 13.42 -13.32
CA GLY A 259 -6.54 12.27 -12.90
C GLY A 259 -5.57 11.77 -13.95
N ASP A 260 -4.99 10.60 -13.67
CA ASP A 260 -4.08 9.87 -14.55
C ASP A 260 -2.87 10.72 -15.01
N ALA A 261 -2.36 11.56 -14.11
CA ALA A 261 -1.32 12.53 -14.43
C ALA A 261 0.04 11.89 -14.77
N ALA A 262 0.79 12.55 -15.63
CA ALA A 262 2.19 12.23 -15.92
C ALA A 262 3.06 13.49 -15.85
N MET A 263 4.29 13.35 -15.37
CA MET A 263 5.25 14.45 -15.25
C MET A 263 6.54 14.21 -16.04
N ALA A 264 7.10 15.28 -16.60
CA ALA A 264 8.45 15.31 -17.17
C ALA A 264 9.17 16.56 -16.67
N THR A 265 10.50 16.55 -16.61
CA THR A 265 11.26 17.71 -16.15
C THR A 265 12.57 17.87 -16.91
N ASP A 266 12.98 19.12 -17.11
CA ASP A 266 14.31 19.52 -17.61
C ASP A 266 15.30 19.76 -16.46
N GLY A 267 14.89 19.42 -15.23
CA GLY A 267 15.64 19.65 -14.01
C GLY A 267 15.29 20.96 -13.30
N ARG A 268 14.57 21.89 -13.94
CA ARG A 268 14.11 23.14 -13.32
C ARG A 268 12.59 23.31 -13.43
N THR A 269 12.07 23.10 -14.63
CA THR A 269 10.65 23.17 -14.97
C THR A 269 10.05 21.78 -14.88
N ILE A 270 8.86 21.68 -14.28
CA ILE A 270 8.06 20.46 -14.30
C ILE A 270 6.93 20.69 -15.29
N TYR A 271 6.80 19.78 -16.24
CA TYR A 271 5.71 19.72 -17.20
C TYR A 271 4.78 18.60 -16.77
N MET A 272 3.49 18.87 -16.70
CA MET A 272 2.50 17.89 -16.32
C MET A 272 1.36 17.83 -17.33
N VAL A 273 1.00 16.61 -17.70
CA VAL A 273 -0.22 16.31 -18.46
C VAL A 273 -1.15 15.50 -17.59
N MET A 274 -2.46 15.62 -17.82
CA MET A 274 -3.48 14.87 -17.11
C MET A 274 -4.75 14.79 -17.96
N VAL A 275 -5.71 14.00 -17.52
CA VAL A 275 -7.04 13.95 -18.14
C VAL A 275 -8.13 14.37 -17.17
N GLY A 276 -9.32 14.68 -17.69
CA GLY A 276 -10.46 15.03 -16.87
C GLY A 276 -11.80 14.83 -17.57
N GLY A 277 -12.88 15.10 -16.84
CA GLY A 277 -14.25 14.98 -17.35
C GLY A 277 -14.76 13.53 -17.39
N ALA A 278 -15.28 13.12 -18.55
CA ALA A 278 -16.11 11.91 -18.71
C ALA A 278 -15.40 10.57 -18.42
N GLY A 279 -14.07 10.57 -18.27
CA GLY A 279 -13.30 9.35 -18.09
C GLY A 279 -13.29 8.42 -19.31
N LEU A 280 -12.60 7.28 -19.19
CA LEU A 280 -12.43 6.36 -20.32
C LEU A 280 -13.60 5.38 -20.50
N TRP A 281 -14.24 5.01 -19.38
CA TRP A 281 -15.13 3.85 -19.29
C TRP A 281 -16.61 4.17 -19.42
N HIS A 282 -17.00 5.44 -19.27
CA HIS A 282 -18.39 5.84 -19.46
C HIS A 282 -18.67 5.98 -20.96
N TYR A 283 -19.36 4.97 -21.49
CA TYR A 283 -19.91 4.99 -22.84
C TYR A 283 -21.32 5.61 -22.81
N PRO A 284 -21.67 6.43 -23.81
CA PRO A 284 -20.84 6.78 -24.95
C PRO A 284 -19.90 7.96 -24.66
N SER A 285 -18.61 7.75 -24.92
CA SER A 285 -17.73 8.81 -25.39
C SER A 285 -18.10 9.09 -26.85
N HIS A 286 -19.33 9.55 -27.09
CA HIS A 286 -19.64 10.17 -28.38
C HIS A 286 -18.73 11.39 -28.48
N ALA A 287 -18.17 11.64 -29.66
CA ALA A 287 -17.20 12.71 -29.94
C ALA A 287 -17.61 14.12 -29.44
N THR A 288 -18.85 14.32 -28.97
CA THR A 288 -19.34 15.57 -28.36
C THR A 288 -18.79 15.83 -26.96
N HIS A 289 -18.48 14.81 -26.16
CA HIS A 289 -17.95 14.96 -24.79
C HIS A 289 -16.89 13.91 -24.44
N PRO A 290 -15.80 13.81 -25.23
CA PRO A 290 -14.75 12.85 -24.94
C PRO A 290 -14.01 13.27 -23.66
N ILE A 291 -13.29 12.31 -23.07
CA ILE A 291 -12.35 12.61 -21.99
C ILE A 291 -11.41 13.75 -22.42
N GLN A 292 -11.27 14.75 -21.55
CA GLN A 292 -10.53 15.97 -21.88
C GLN A 292 -9.07 15.80 -21.49
N MET A 293 -8.18 16.37 -22.28
CA MET A 293 -6.74 16.34 -22.07
C MET A 293 -6.24 17.72 -21.66
N TYR A 294 -5.38 17.75 -20.64
CA TYR A 294 -4.93 18.98 -20.01
C TYR A 294 -3.41 19.01 -19.87
N PHE A 295 -2.90 20.24 -19.80
CA PHE A 295 -1.49 20.54 -19.58
C PHE A 295 -1.33 21.67 -18.55
N THR A 296 -0.28 21.59 -17.73
CA THR A 296 0.19 22.65 -16.87
C THR A 296 1.69 22.51 -16.65
N LYS A 297 2.33 23.54 -16.11
CA LYS A 297 3.74 23.49 -15.71
C LYS A 297 4.00 24.27 -14.44
N SER A 298 5.11 23.95 -13.80
CA SER A 298 5.67 24.67 -12.66
C SER A 298 7.12 25.04 -12.95
N THR A 299 7.50 26.29 -12.68
CA THR A 299 8.86 26.81 -12.89
C THR A 299 9.59 27.15 -11.58
N ASP A 300 8.94 26.93 -10.44
CA ASP A 300 9.42 27.24 -9.10
C ASP A 300 9.63 25.98 -8.24
N GLY A 301 9.90 24.86 -8.91
CA GLY A 301 10.15 23.57 -8.30
C GLY A 301 8.91 22.87 -7.75
N GLY A 302 7.73 23.12 -8.33
CA GLY A 302 6.47 22.48 -7.96
C GLY A 302 5.70 23.19 -6.84
N ARG A 303 6.07 24.43 -6.46
CA ARG A 303 5.39 25.17 -5.38
C ARG A 303 4.12 25.83 -5.89
N THR A 304 4.16 26.38 -7.10
CA THR A 304 3.01 26.93 -7.81
C THR A 304 2.94 26.36 -9.22
N TRP A 305 1.74 26.36 -9.78
CA TRP A 305 1.43 25.80 -11.09
C TRP A 305 0.66 26.80 -11.92
N GLU A 306 0.93 26.82 -13.22
CA GLU A 306 0.11 27.58 -14.16
C GLU A 306 -1.33 27.03 -14.22
N PRO A 307 -2.32 27.86 -14.58
CA PRO A 307 -3.68 27.38 -14.78
C PRO A 307 -3.74 26.18 -15.74
N VAL A 308 -4.47 25.16 -15.32
CA VAL A 308 -4.64 23.92 -16.11
C VAL A 308 -5.31 24.27 -17.44
N THR A 309 -4.61 24.02 -18.54
CA THR A 309 -5.02 24.40 -19.88
C THR A 309 -5.56 23.19 -20.62
N ASN A 310 -6.77 23.30 -21.18
CA ASN A 310 -7.34 22.24 -22.01
C ASN A 310 -6.66 22.20 -23.38
N ILE A 311 -6.01 21.08 -23.69
CA ILE A 311 -5.27 20.84 -24.95
C ILE A 311 -5.94 19.78 -25.83
N THR A 312 -7.18 19.39 -25.53
CA THR A 312 -7.90 18.30 -26.21
C THR A 312 -7.87 18.46 -27.73
N LYS A 313 -8.16 19.65 -28.26
CA LYS A 313 -8.15 19.93 -29.72
C LYS A 313 -6.77 19.82 -30.37
N SER A 314 -5.68 19.88 -29.59
CA SER A 314 -4.33 19.70 -30.10
C SER A 314 -3.94 18.22 -30.22
N ILE A 315 -4.58 17.37 -29.39
CA ILE A 315 -4.31 15.94 -29.34
C ILE A 315 -5.31 15.15 -30.20
N TYR A 316 -6.61 15.38 -30.01
CA TYR A 316 -7.66 14.79 -30.83
C TYR A 316 -7.72 15.54 -32.16
N ARG A 317 -7.19 14.87 -33.18
CA ARG A 317 -7.32 15.24 -34.59
C ARG A 317 -8.35 14.33 -35.25
N ASP A 318 -8.62 14.51 -36.53
CA ASP A 318 -9.68 13.84 -37.30
C ASP A 318 -9.70 12.29 -37.21
N ARG A 319 -8.58 11.63 -36.87
CA ARG A 319 -8.48 10.17 -36.73
C ARG A 319 -8.61 9.65 -35.28
N PHE A 320 -8.70 10.54 -34.29
CA PHE A 320 -8.38 10.26 -32.89
C PHE A 320 -9.35 10.92 -31.91
N GLU A 321 -10.63 11.01 -32.26
CA GLU A 321 -11.64 11.79 -31.53
C GLU A 321 -12.46 11.00 -30.50
N TYR A 322 -12.30 9.67 -30.44
CA TYR A 322 -13.19 8.79 -29.68
C TYR A 322 -12.80 8.60 -28.20
N GLY A 323 -11.77 9.30 -27.74
CA GLY A 323 -11.28 9.28 -26.37
C GLY A 323 -9.86 8.70 -26.23
N GLY A 324 -9.24 8.96 -25.08
CA GLY A 324 -7.86 8.55 -24.81
C GLY A 324 -7.29 9.19 -23.55
N PHE A 325 -6.16 8.70 -23.09
CA PHE A 325 -5.53 9.17 -21.86
C PHE A 325 -4.01 9.16 -21.97
N PHE A 326 -3.36 9.96 -21.12
CA PHE A 326 -1.90 9.92 -21.00
C PHE A 326 -1.50 8.66 -20.21
N ALA A 327 -0.44 7.99 -20.63
CA ALA A 327 0.20 6.98 -19.81
C ALA A 327 0.73 7.67 -18.56
N SER A 328 0.07 7.42 -17.43
CA SER A 328 0.34 8.10 -16.18
C SER A 328 1.72 7.77 -15.61
N GLY A 329 2.19 8.60 -14.69
CA GLY A 329 3.51 8.46 -14.09
C GLY A 329 4.49 9.47 -14.68
N ASN A 330 5.30 9.06 -15.65
CA ASN A 330 6.42 9.86 -16.14
C ASN A 330 6.47 9.99 -17.66
N GLY A 331 6.79 11.19 -18.14
CA GLY A 331 7.28 11.46 -19.49
C GLY A 331 8.81 11.58 -19.52
N ILE A 332 9.35 11.91 -20.68
CA ILE A 332 10.78 12.14 -20.87
C ILE A 332 11.04 13.48 -21.57
N ILE A 333 12.24 14.02 -21.38
CA ILE A 333 12.76 15.10 -22.21
C ILE A 333 14.00 14.55 -22.94
N THR A 334 13.96 14.63 -24.26
CA THR A 334 15.08 14.18 -25.12
C THR A 334 16.29 15.10 -25.00
N SER A 335 17.46 14.64 -25.45
CA SER A 335 18.68 15.44 -25.49
C SER A 335 18.56 16.72 -26.35
N THR A 336 17.59 16.78 -27.27
CA THR A 336 17.31 17.98 -28.08
C THR A 336 16.22 18.87 -27.48
N GLY A 337 15.81 18.64 -26.23
CA GLY A 337 14.81 19.45 -25.52
C GLY A 337 13.35 19.15 -25.86
N ARG A 338 13.06 18.11 -26.67
CA ARG A 338 11.66 17.70 -26.93
C ARG A 338 11.08 16.99 -25.72
N ILE A 339 9.95 17.48 -25.21
CA ILE A 339 9.14 16.85 -24.17
C ILE A 339 8.24 15.79 -24.81
N ILE A 340 8.22 14.58 -24.25
CA ILE A 340 7.44 13.45 -24.77
C ILE A 340 6.64 12.85 -23.62
N PHE A 341 5.34 12.74 -23.85
CA PHE A 341 4.42 11.94 -23.06
C PHE A 341 3.80 10.87 -23.96
N VAL A 342 3.59 9.67 -23.42
CA VAL A 342 2.88 8.61 -24.12
C VAL A 342 1.39 8.79 -23.87
N ALA A 343 0.56 8.56 -24.89
CA ALA A 343 -0.89 8.55 -24.75
C ALA A 343 -1.49 7.35 -25.51
N ALA A 344 -2.52 6.76 -24.93
CA ALA A 344 -3.35 5.76 -25.58
C ALA A 344 -4.61 6.45 -26.11
N ILE A 345 -4.82 6.39 -27.43
CA ILE A 345 -5.91 7.07 -28.11
C ILE A 345 -6.73 6.07 -28.91
N ARG A 346 -8.06 6.19 -28.85
CA ARG A 346 -8.97 5.40 -29.66
C ARG A 346 -8.97 5.90 -31.10
N THR A 347 -8.84 4.96 -32.03
CA THR A 347 -8.89 5.22 -33.48
C THR A 347 -10.29 5.08 -34.06
N GLU A 348 -11.19 4.43 -33.33
CA GLU A 348 -12.55 4.09 -33.76
C GLU A 348 -13.51 4.20 -32.56
N GLU A 349 -14.82 4.32 -32.84
CA GLU A 349 -15.87 4.40 -31.82
C GLU A 349 -16.01 3.08 -31.03
N ALA A 350 -15.83 1.95 -31.70
CA ALA A 350 -16.00 0.63 -31.11
C ALA A 350 -14.84 0.26 -30.17
N TRP A 351 -15.18 -0.33 -29.01
CA TRP A 351 -14.19 -0.82 -28.05
C TRP A 351 -13.89 -2.31 -28.30
N GLY A 352 -12.61 -2.67 -28.33
CA GLY A 352 -12.18 -4.05 -28.55
C GLY A 352 -12.51 -4.95 -27.35
N TRP A 353 -13.69 -5.58 -27.38
CA TRP A 353 -14.05 -6.93 -26.86
C TRP A 353 -15.45 -7.39 -27.34
N THR A 354 -16.13 -6.65 -28.21
CA THR A 354 -17.32 -7.15 -28.93
C THR A 354 -16.89 -7.87 -30.21
N ARG A 355 -16.81 -9.20 -30.14
CA ARG A 355 -17.17 -10.05 -31.28
C ARG A 355 -18.58 -10.55 -31.07
#